data_AF-A0A293MIL3-F1
#
_entry.id   AF-A0A293MIL3-F1
#
_cell.length_a   1.000
_cell.length_b   1.000
_cell.length_c   1.000
_cell.angle_alpha   90.00
_cell.angle_beta   90.00
_cell.angle_gamma   90.00
#
_symmetry.space_group_name_H-M   'P 1'
#
loop_
_entity.id
_entity.type
_entity.pdbx_description
1 polymer ?
#
loop_
_entity_poly.entity_id
_entity_poly.type
_entity_poly.pdbx_seq_one_letter_code
_entity_poly.pdbx_strand_id
1 'polypeptide(L)'
;MTKDTIIDPPSPTISDDDDTEYPSGFIVQDVWQIAELELRETPAKRQKDLQIMRDMIRCDPDMNPRMDDAFLLRFLRCRKFDCSRAYKVLRQYYKLRHSNPQLFKAFYPTNFLTGIPRVAPYSFSREANGILMPAQRRTSSEPTSCVLSRP
;
A
#
# COMPACT_ATOMS: atom_id res chain seq x y z
N MET A 1 -4.72 -1.63 -57.86
CA MET A 1 -3.64 -2.15 -57.00
C MET A 1 -3.86 -1.55 -55.63
N THR A 2 -4.05 -2.45 -54.67
CA THR A 2 -4.77 -2.31 -53.41
C THR A 2 -4.03 -1.41 -52.43
N LYS A 3 -4.73 -0.42 -51.86
CA LYS A 3 -4.25 0.27 -50.66
C LYS A 3 -4.26 -0.74 -49.53
N ASP A 4 -3.09 -1.07 -49.03
CA ASP A 4 -2.91 -1.88 -47.83
C ASP A 4 -3.65 -1.20 -46.67
N THR A 5 -4.75 -1.83 -46.28
CA THR A 5 -5.52 -1.44 -45.11
C THR A 5 -4.72 -1.91 -43.91
N ILE A 6 -4.14 -0.98 -43.18
CA ILE A 6 -3.56 -1.24 -41.86
C ILE A 6 -4.71 -1.77 -41.00
N ILE A 7 -4.68 -3.07 -40.71
CA ILE A 7 -5.58 -3.68 -39.74
C ILE A 7 -5.02 -3.26 -38.38
N ASP A 8 -5.74 -2.38 -37.69
CA ASP A 8 -5.45 -2.08 -36.29
C ASP A 8 -5.33 -3.40 -35.51
N PRO A 9 -4.35 -3.55 -34.60
CA PRO A 9 -4.29 -4.72 -33.75
C PRO A 9 -5.64 -4.88 -33.05
N PRO A 10 -6.19 -6.10 -32.93
CA PRO A 10 -7.45 -6.29 -32.25
C PRO A 10 -7.34 -5.64 -30.87
N SER A 11 -8.28 -4.73 -30.57
CA SER A 11 -8.51 -4.24 -29.22
C SER A 11 -8.39 -5.44 -28.28
N PRO A 12 -7.68 -5.31 -27.14
CA PRO A 12 -7.60 -6.39 -26.19
C PRO A 12 -9.02 -6.78 -25.82
N THR A 13 -9.47 -7.88 -26.40
CA THR A 13 -10.66 -8.59 -26.01
C THR A 13 -10.37 -9.00 -24.59
N ILE A 14 -10.82 -8.17 -23.66
CA ILE A 14 -11.29 -8.61 -22.36
C ILE A 14 -12.21 -9.76 -22.73
N SER A 15 -11.69 -10.98 -22.65
CA SER A 15 -12.47 -12.18 -22.75
C SER A 15 -13.46 -12.10 -21.59
N ASP A 16 -14.69 -11.73 -21.92
CA ASP A 16 -15.83 -11.48 -21.02
C ASP A 16 -16.35 -12.77 -20.32
N ASP A 17 -15.50 -13.79 -20.13
CA ASP A 17 -15.87 -15.13 -19.61
C ASP A 17 -14.95 -15.58 -18.45
N ASP A 18 -14.51 -14.67 -17.60
CA ASP A 18 -14.09 -15.05 -16.24
C ASP A 18 -14.89 -14.19 -15.25
N ASP A 19 -16.07 -14.70 -14.89
CA ASP A 19 -16.86 -14.32 -13.71
C ASP A 19 -16.09 -14.62 -12.41
N THR A 20 -14.77 -14.39 -12.35
CA THR A 20 -14.12 -14.16 -11.08
C THR A 20 -14.58 -12.80 -10.59
N GLU A 21 -15.76 -12.81 -9.99
CA GLU A 21 -16.18 -11.88 -8.96
C GLU A 21 -15.03 -11.80 -7.96
N TYR A 22 -14.12 -10.86 -8.16
CA TYR A 22 -13.16 -10.47 -7.14
C TYR A 22 -14.02 -10.16 -5.92
N PRO A 23 -13.93 -10.92 -4.82
CA PRO A 23 -14.77 -10.69 -3.67
C PRO A 23 -14.37 -9.34 -3.09
N SER A 24 -15.06 -8.31 -3.56
CA SER A 24 -15.00 -6.92 -3.10
C SER A 24 -15.36 -6.84 -1.60
N GLY A 25 -15.91 -7.93 -1.05
CA GLY A 25 -16.25 -8.15 0.36
C GLY A 25 -15.09 -8.50 1.30
N PHE A 26 -13.81 -8.48 0.89
CA PHE A 26 -12.69 -8.57 1.86
C PHE A 26 -12.40 -7.24 2.57
N ILE A 27 -13.38 -6.34 2.66
CA ILE A 27 -13.40 -5.37 3.75
C ILE A 27 -14.09 -6.11 4.89
N VAL A 28 -13.32 -6.58 5.88
CA VAL A 28 -13.84 -7.19 7.11
C VAL A 28 -15.05 -6.35 7.54
N GLN A 29 -16.23 -6.99 7.66
CA GLN A 29 -17.55 -6.36 7.81
C GLN A 29 -17.61 -5.28 8.93
N ASP A 30 -16.58 -5.17 9.76
CA ASP A 30 -16.50 -4.38 10.97
C ASP A 30 -15.24 -3.48 11.07
N VAL A 31 -14.65 -3.04 9.95
CA VAL A 31 -13.47 -2.12 9.96
C VAL A 31 -13.67 -0.87 10.83
N TRP A 32 -14.89 -0.37 10.93
CA TRP A 32 -15.23 0.76 11.80
C TRP A 32 -15.20 0.38 13.28
N GLN A 33 -15.65 -0.81 13.63
CA GLN A 33 -15.66 -1.31 15.02
C GLN A 33 -14.22 -1.61 15.47
N ILE A 34 -13.38 -2.16 14.59
CA ILE A 34 -11.95 -2.35 14.85
C ILE A 34 -11.27 -1.01 15.10
N ALA A 35 -11.58 0.01 14.29
CA ALA A 35 -11.05 1.36 14.49
C ALA A 35 -11.52 1.99 15.82
N GLU A 36 -12.77 1.77 16.22
CA GLU A 36 -13.26 2.23 17.52
C GLU A 36 -12.58 1.49 18.69
N LEU A 37 -12.44 0.17 18.60
CA LEU A 37 -11.88 -0.65 19.66
C LEU A 37 -10.37 -0.43 19.86
N GLU A 38 -9.60 -0.38 18.77
CA GLU A 38 -8.14 -0.27 18.82
C GLU A 38 -7.63 1.18 18.91
N LEU A 39 -8.31 2.13 18.26
CA LEU A 39 -7.87 3.52 18.11
C LEU A 39 -8.77 4.51 18.87
N ARG A 40 -9.90 4.06 19.42
CA ARG A 40 -10.92 4.91 20.05
C ARG A 40 -11.32 6.06 19.14
N GLU A 41 -11.46 5.74 17.85
CA GLU A 41 -11.75 6.68 16.78
C GLU A 41 -13.26 6.94 16.70
N THR A 42 -13.74 8.00 17.36
CA THR A 42 -15.11 8.50 17.17
C THR A 42 -15.15 9.59 16.09
N PRO A 43 -16.27 9.78 15.36
CA PRO A 43 -16.35 10.81 14.32
C PRO A 43 -16.05 12.23 14.85
N ALA A 44 -16.48 12.54 16.07
CA ALA A 44 -16.17 13.82 16.72
C ALA A 44 -14.67 13.99 17.02
N LYS A 45 -14.02 12.95 17.55
CA LYS A 45 -12.58 12.97 17.85
C LYS A 45 -11.76 13.07 16.56
N ARG A 46 -12.16 12.34 15.52
CA ARG A 46 -11.54 12.41 14.19
C ARG A 46 -11.46 13.85 13.68
N GLN A 47 -12.59 14.56 13.70
CA GLN A 47 -12.65 15.94 13.20
C GLN A 47 -11.80 16.88 14.05
N LYS A 48 -11.84 16.72 15.38
CA LYS A 48 -11.04 17.51 16.31
C LYS A 48 -9.54 17.33 16.06
N ASP A 49 -9.07 16.09 15.97
CA ASP A 49 -7.65 15.77 15.81
C ASP A 49 -7.13 16.19 14.43
N LEU A 50 -7.96 16.08 13.37
CA LEU A 50 -7.65 16.63 12.07
C LEU A 50 -7.47 18.15 12.11
N GLN A 51 -8.34 18.85 12.84
CA GLN A 51 -8.23 20.30 12.96
C GLN A 51 -6.94 20.70 13.69
N ILE A 52 -6.63 20.05 14.81
CA ILE A 52 -5.38 20.25 15.55
C ILE A 52 -4.16 20.01 14.63
N MET A 53 -4.19 18.95 13.81
CA MET A 53 -3.12 18.64 12.89
C MET A 53 -2.94 19.71 11.80
N ARG A 54 -4.04 20.25 11.26
CA ARG A 54 -3.99 21.37 10.30
C ARG A 54 -3.44 22.64 10.94
N ASP A 55 -3.80 22.93 12.18
CA ASP A 55 -3.33 24.12 12.89
C ASP A 55 -1.83 24.04 13.20
N MET A 56 -1.33 22.86 13.61
CA MET A 56 0.12 22.64 13.76
C MET A 56 0.89 22.85 12.46
N ILE A 57 0.33 22.42 11.32
CA ILE A 57 0.93 22.63 10.00
C ILE A 57 0.97 24.11 9.65
N ARG A 58 -0.10 24.87 9.92
CA ARG A 58 -0.16 26.32 9.65
C ARG A 58 0.85 27.11 10.47
N CYS A 59 1.20 26.65 11.67
CA CYS A 59 2.19 27.27 12.53
C CYS A 59 3.64 27.08 12.05
N ASP A 60 3.91 26.12 11.15
CA ASP A 60 5.26 25.80 10.66
C ASP A 60 5.40 26.26 9.19
N PRO A 61 5.94 27.47 8.93
CA PRO A 61 6.00 28.03 7.57
C PRO A 61 7.00 27.30 6.66
N ASP A 62 7.93 26.51 7.22
CA ASP A 62 8.93 25.77 6.45
C ASP A 62 8.34 24.54 5.75
N MET A 63 7.11 24.16 6.11
CA MET A 63 6.48 22.93 5.67
C MET A 63 5.12 23.21 5.04
N ASN A 64 4.97 22.89 3.74
CA ASN A 64 3.69 23.01 3.02
C ASN A 64 3.16 21.65 2.55
N PRO A 65 2.63 20.81 3.47
CA PRO A 65 2.12 19.49 3.14
C PRO A 65 0.70 19.55 2.60
N ARG A 66 0.25 18.44 2.00
CA ARG A 66 -1.16 18.29 1.62
C ARG A 66 -2.02 18.19 2.88
N MET A 67 -3.08 18.99 2.99
CA MET A 67 -3.98 19.07 4.15
C MET A 67 -5.30 18.29 3.99
N ASP A 68 -5.35 17.37 3.02
CA ASP A 68 -6.50 16.51 2.75
C ASP A 68 -6.75 15.51 3.89
N ASP A 69 -8.00 15.34 4.27
CA ASP A 69 -8.46 14.52 5.41
C ASP A 69 -8.00 13.08 5.27
N ALA A 70 -8.21 12.48 4.09
CA ALA A 70 -7.81 11.10 3.81
C ALA A 70 -6.28 10.90 3.90
N PHE A 71 -5.50 11.94 3.63
CA PHE A 71 -4.05 11.90 3.73
C PHE A 71 -3.59 12.04 5.18
N LEU A 72 -4.10 13.03 5.91
CA LEU A 72 -3.75 13.27 7.31
C LEU A 72 -4.18 12.11 8.22
N LEU A 73 -5.34 11.49 7.94
CA LEU A 73 -5.84 10.32 8.68
C LEU A 73 -4.87 9.14 8.65
N ARG A 74 -4.08 8.96 7.59
CA ARG A 74 -3.09 7.87 7.51
C ARG A 74 -2.06 8.01 8.63
N PHE A 75 -1.56 9.23 8.85
CA PHE A 75 -0.57 9.50 9.90
C PHE A 75 -1.18 9.41 11.30
N LEU A 76 -2.40 9.91 11.47
CA LEU A 76 -3.13 9.83 12.74
C LEU A 76 -3.40 8.37 13.14
N ARG A 77 -3.86 7.53 12.21
CA ARG A 77 -4.09 6.10 12.45
C ARG A 77 -2.81 5.35 12.79
N CYS A 78 -1.70 5.62 12.08
CA CYS A 78 -0.39 5.04 12.41
C CYS A 78 0.11 5.40 13.82
N ARG A 79 -0.40 6.48 14.43
CA ARG A 79 0.02 6.96 15.76
C ARG A 79 -1.11 6.97 16.78
N LYS A 80 -2.15 6.16 16.57
CA LYS A 80 -3.30 6.03 17.49
C LYS A 80 -3.91 7.38 17.90
N PHE A 81 -4.04 8.30 16.94
CA PHE A 81 -4.57 9.65 17.11
C PHE A 81 -3.77 10.56 18.05
N ASP A 82 -2.48 10.29 18.27
CA ASP A 82 -1.58 11.26 18.90
C ASP A 82 -1.12 12.31 17.88
N CYS A 83 -1.70 13.51 17.96
CA CYS A 83 -1.43 14.62 17.05
C CYS A 83 0.07 15.01 17.01
N SER A 84 0.73 15.11 18.17
CA SER A 84 2.14 15.53 18.25
C SER A 84 3.07 14.50 17.60
N ARG A 85 2.85 13.21 17.88
CA ARG A 85 3.62 12.12 17.25
C ARG A 85 3.33 12.01 15.76
N ALA A 86 2.06 12.16 15.36
CA ALA A 86 1.66 12.15 13.95
C ALA A 86 2.35 13.29 13.16
N TYR A 87 2.39 14.49 13.73
CA TYR A 87 3.06 15.65 13.13
C TYR A 87 4.57 15.40 12.93
N LYS A 88 5.26 14.84 13.93
CA LYS A 88 6.69 14.50 13.81
C LYS A 88 6.96 13.53 12.64
N VAL A 89 6.09 12.55 12.45
CA VAL A 89 6.19 11.56 11.36
C VAL A 89 5.90 12.22 10.02
N LEU A 90 4.89 13.10 9.96
CA LEU A 90 4.60 13.87 8.75
C LEU A 90 5.83 14.70 8.34
N ARG A 91 6.45 15.40 9.29
CA ARG A 91 7.67 16.18 9.03
C ARG A 91 8.80 15.30 8.51
N GLN A 92 9.00 14.13 9.13
CA GLN A 92 10.02 13.18 8.68
C GLN A 92 9.73 12.64 7.27
N TYR A 93 8.47 12.40 6.95
CA TYR A 93 8.06 11.95 5.63
C TYR A 93 8.45 12.95 4.53
N TYR A 94 8.17 14.24 4.73
CA TYR A 94 8.56 15.27 3.77
C TYR A 94 10.08 15.47 3.70
N LYS A 95 10.78 15.40 4.84
CA LYS A 95 12.26 15.42 4.86
C LYS A 95 12.85 14.29 4.02
N LEU A 96 12.34 13.06 4.18
CA LEU A 96 12.83 11.90 3.44
C LEU A 96 12.62 12.05 1.93
N ARG A 97 11.48 12.62 1.51
CA ARG A 97 11.20 12.89 0.10
C ARG A 97 12.09 13.99 -0.46
N HIS A 98 12.38 15.02 0.33
CA HIS A 98 13.27 16.10 -0.08
C HIS A 98 14.73 15.63 -0.17
N SER A 99 15.20 14.81 0.77
CA SER A 99 16.57 14.31 0.79
C SER A 99 16.85 13.21 -0.25
N ASN A 100 15.82 12.52 -0.77
CA ASN A 100 15.97 11.42 -1.72
C ASN A 100 15.13 11.62 -2.99
N PRO A 101 15.35 12.70 -3.76
CA PRO A 101 14.54 12.99 -4.94
C PRO A 101 14.58 11.86 -5.99
N GLN A 102 15.69 11.12 -6.08
CA GLN A 102 15.86 10.01 -7.02
C GLN A 102 14.84 8.88 -6.80
N LEU A 103 14.47 8.60 -5.54
CA LEU A 103 13.52 7.53 -5.22
C LEU A 103 12.07 7.92 -5.52
N PHE A 104 11.74 9.21 -5.39
CA PHE A 104 10.35 9.69 -5.47
C PHE A 104 9.99 10.37 -6.80
N LYS A 105 10.98 10.84 -7.58
CA LYS A 105 10.76 11.45 -8.91
C LYS A 105 10.90 10.46 -10.06
N ALA A 106 11.68 9.39 -9.90
CA ALA A 106 11.93 8.39 -10.94
C ALA A 106 11.01 7.16 -10.85
N PHE A 107 9.81 7.30 -10.27
CA PHE A 107 8.87 6.21 -10.05
C PHE A 107 8.00 5.92 -11.29
N TYR A 108 8.64 5.77 -12.45
CA TYR A 108 7.94 5.35 -13.66
C TYR A 108 7.96 3.83 -13.75
N PRO A 109 6.82 3.19 -14.12
CA PRO A 109 6.74 1.73 -14.28
C PRO A 109 7.80 1.20 -15.27
N THR A 110 8.21 2.02 -16.24
CA THR A 110 9.28 1.72 -17.20
C THR A 110 10.68 1.68 -16.58
N ASN A 111 10.93 2.47 -15.52
CA ASN A 111 12.21 2.51 -14.81
C ASN A 111 12.39 1.35 -13.81
N PHE A 112 11.33 0.59 -13.50
CA PHE A 112 11.42 -0.60 -12.65
C PHE A 112 12.23 -1.72 -13.29
N LEU A 113 12.39 -1.72 -14.61
CA LEU A 113 13.07 -2.79 -15.34
C LEU A 113 14.60 -2.65 -15.35
N THR A 114 15.14 -1.45 -15.09
CA THR A 114 16.57 -1.16 -15.39
C THR A 114 17.42 -0.78 -14.17
N GLY A 115 16.84 -0.45 -13.01
CA GLY A 115 17.62 0.10 -11.89
C GLY A 115 17.24 -0.35 -10.48
N ILE A 116 16.19 -1.14 -10.31
CA ILE A 116 15.88 -1.78 -9.03
C ILE A 116 16.32 -3.24 -9.17
N PRO A 117 17.23 -3.77 -8.33
CA PRO A 117 17.52 -5.21 -8.36
C PRO A 117 16.17 -5.91 -8.29
N ARG A 118 15.92 -6.87 -9.19
CA ARG A 118 14.70 -7.69 -9.27
C ARG A 118 14.54 -8.47 -7.96
N VAL A 119 14.24 -7.77 -6.87
CA VAL A 119 13.51 -8.31 -5.75
C VAL A 119 12.16 -8.61 -6.37
N ALA A 120 11.87 -9.90 -6.54
CA ALA A 120 10.53 -10.33 -6.87
C ALA A 120 9.58 -9.49 -6.01
N PRO A 121 8.51 -8.89 -6.58
CA PRO A 121 7.58 -8.12 -5.78
C PRO A 121 7.23 -9.01 -4.59
N TYR A 122 7.54 -8.55 -3.38
CA TYR A 122 7.23 -9.28 -2.17
C TYR A 122 5.71 -9.45 -2.21
N SER A 123 5.25 -10.62 -2.67
CA SER A 123 3.86 -10.98 -2.64
C SER A 123 3.51 -11.03 -1.17
N PHE A 124 2.66 -10.09 -0.77
CA PHE A 124 2.37 -9.85 0.63
C PHE A 124 0.94 -10.35 0.83
N SER A 125 0.81 -11.47 1.53
CA SER A 125 -0.51 -12.00 1.88
C SER A 125 -1.01 -11.24 3.08
N ARG A 126 -2.29 -10.86 3.05
CA ARG A 126 -2.95 -10.24 4.20
C ARG A 126 -3.46 -11.36 5.09
N GLU A 127 -2.95 -11.45 6.31
CA GLU A 127 -3.48 -12.40 7.29
C GLU A 127 -4.87 -11.96 7.76
N ALA A 128 -5.60 -12.85 8.44
CA ALA A 128 -6.93 -12.58 9.00
C ALA A 128 -6.98 -11.33 9.90
N ASN A 129 -5.83 -10.95 10.47
CA ASN A 129 -5.66 -9.81 11.37
C ASN A 129 -5.42 -8.48 10.62
N GLY A 130 -5.46 -8.49 9.29
CA GLY A 130 -5.23 -7.31 8.45
C GLY A 130 -3.76 -6.90 8.28
N ILE A 131 -2.84 -7.55 9.00
CA ILE A 131 -1.39 -7.37 8.88
C ILE A 131 -0.92 -8.00 7.58
N LEU A 132 -0.16 -7.22 6.82
CA LEU A 132 0.56 -7.71 5.65
C LEU A 132 1.74 -8.55 6.18
N MET A 133 1.82 -9.83 5.80
CA MET A 133 2.99 -10.70 6.01
C MET A 133 3.60 -11.14 4.67
N PRO A 134 4.94 -11.21 4.56
CA PRO A 134 5.59 -11.67 3.34
C PRO A 134 5.16 -13.11 3.07
N ALA A 135 4.60 -13.39 1.90
CA ALA A 135 4.12 -14.73 1.57
C ALA A 135 5.30 -15.71 1.65
N GLN A 136 5.22 -16.67 2.58
CA GLN A 136 6.23 -17.72 2.67
C GLN A 136 6.18 -18.54 1.38
N ARG A 137 7.35 -18.71 0.74
CA ARG A 137 7.47 -19.67 -0.36
C ARG A 137 7.07 -21.02 0.22
N ARG A 138 6.02 -21.64 -0.33
CA ARG A 138 5.79 -23.07 -0.14
C ARG A 138 6.96 -23.78 -0.83
N THR A 139 8.04 -24.00 -0.09
CA THR A 139 9.05 -24.96 -0.52
C THR A 139 8.40 -26.32 -0.32
N SER A 140 7.92 -26.93 -1.40
CA SER A 140 7.62 -28.35 -1.42
C SER A 140 8.94 -29.11 -1.24
N SER A 141 9.41 -29.23 0.00
CA SER A 141 10.38 -30.26 0.33
C SER A 141 9.60 -31.57 0.45
N GLU A 142 9.53 -32.32 -0.64
CA GLU A 142 9.25 -33.75 -0.55
C GLU A 142 10.31 -34.39 0.37
N PRO A 143 9.93 -35.25 1.33
CA PRO A 143 10.91 -36.00 2.09
C PRO A 143 11.48 -37.09 1.18
N THR A 144 12.73 -36.93 0.75
CA THR A 144 13.51 -38.00 0.14
C THR A 144 13.69 -39.10 1.19
N SER A 145 12.90 -40.17 1.09
CA SER A 145 13.09 -41.38 1.89
C SER A 145 14.38 -42.07 1.43
N CYS A 146 15.45 -41.96 2.22
CA CYS A 146 16.66 -42.76 2.06
C CYS A 146 16.32 -44.25 2.20
N VAL A 147 16.28 -44.98 1.08
CA VAL A 147 16.36 -46.44 1.07
C VAL A 147 17.80 -46.86 1.28
N LEU A 148 18.12 -47.32 2.50
CA LEU A 148 19.34 -48.06 2.81
C LEU A 148 19.18 -49.48 2.27
N SER A 149 19.79 -49.77 1.12
CA SER A 149 20.07 -51.16 0.70
C SER A 149 21.46 -51.55 1.20
N ARG A 150 21.50 -52.42 2.22
CA ARG A 150 22.67 -53.25 2.55
C ARG A 150 22.83 -54.34 1.47
N PRO A 151 24.06 -54.79 1.24
CA PRO A 151 24.42 -56.15 1.66
C PRO A 151 25.33 -56.17 2.88
#